data_AF-A0A7G7ZDB2-F1
#
_entry.id   AF-A0A7G7ZDB2-F1
#
_cell.length_a   1.000
_cell.length_b   1.000
_cell.length_c   1.000
_cell.angle_alpha   90.00
_cell.angle_beta   90.00
_cell.angle_gamma   90.00
#
_symmetry.space_group_name_H-M   'P 1'
#
loop_
_entity.id
_entity.type
_entity.pdbx_description
1 polymer ?
#
loop_
_entity_poly.entity_id
_entity_poly.type
_entity_poly.pdbx_seq_one_letter_code
_entity_poly.pdbx_strand_id
1 'polypeptide(L)'
;MAATLGASILLAGCATNTAVDASNYGQRGEDVVAVDETIEREVGRALDRADGRLGDARIRPHSFNGVVLLVGQVPSEELREMAENVTADLRGVNDVHNELTVSARLPSTQRLTDTWLTSNVMAQLATNDRIDSSKLKVTTENASVYIMGMVSRGEADRIVNTASNVAGVQRIVKVFEYID
;
A
#
# COMPACT_ATOMS: atom_id res chain seq x y z
N MET A 1 -36.66 3.60 46.04
CA MET A 1 -37.07 2.71 44.92
C MET A 1 -37.43 3.62 43.76
N ALA A 2 -36.48 4.04 42.92
CA ALA A 2 -35.84 3.31 41.83
C ALA A 2 -36.84 2.89 40.73
N ALA A 3 -36.90 3.66 39.64
CA ALA A 3 -37.33 3.19 38.32
C ALA A 3 -36.68 4.06 37.24
N THR A 4 -35.66 3.46 36.64
CA THR A 4 -34.81 3.92 35.54
C THR A 4 -35.60 4.09 34.23
N LEU A 5 -35.48 5.23 33.55
CA LEU A 5 -35.87 5.36 32.13
C LEU A 5 -34.76 4.73 31.27
N GLY A 6 -35.03 3.54 30.74
CA GLY A 6 -34.18 2.79 29.83
C GLY A 6 -34.52 3.06 28.36
N ALA A 7 -33.49 2.95 27.53
CA ALA A 7 -33.37 3.36 26.14
C ALA A 7 -34.29 2.64 25.13
N SER A 8 -34.44 3.26 23.95
CA SER A 8 -34.56 2.56 22.66
C SER A 8 -34.13 3.49 21.52
N ILE A 9 -32.83 3.50 21.23
CA ILE A 9 -32.29 4.07 19.98
C ILE A 9 -32.42 2.97 18.92
N LEU A 10 -33.35 3.15 17.99
CA LEU A 10 -33.43 2.32 16.79
C LEU A 10 -32.34 2.80 15.83
N LEU A 11 -31.21 2.09 15.80
CA LEU A 11 -30.26 2.20 14.69
C LEU A 11 -30.90 1.51 13.47
N ALA A 12 -31.54 2.29 12.62
CA ALA A 12 -31.85 1.88 11.26
C ALA A 12 -30.54 1.81 10.47
N GLY A 13 -30.10 0.59 10.15
CA GLY A 13 -28.99 0.37 9.22
C GLY A 13 -29.41 0.76 7.81
N CYS A 14 -28.79 1.80 7.26
CA CYS A 14 -28.89 2.10 5.83
C CYS A 14 -27.95 1.15 5.08
N ALA A 15 -28.49 0.11 4.46
CA ALA A 15 -27.78 -0.63 3.42
C ALA A 15 -27.83 0.19 2.13
N THR A 16 -26.71 0.82 1.76
CA THR A 16 -26.56 1.48 0.46
C THR A 16 -26.14 0.44 -0.58
N ASN A 17 -27.05 0.10 -1.47
CA ASN A 17 -26.74 -0.57 -2.73
C ASN A 17 -26.09 0.47 -3.67
N THR A 18 -24.79 0.40 -3.89
CA THR A 18 -24.10 1.23 -4.89
C THR A 18 -24.21 0.57 -6.25
N ALA A 19 -24.95 1.21 -7.16
CA ALA A 19 -24.90 0.93 -8.58
C ALA A 19 -23.58 1.46 -9.14
N VAL A 20 -22.83 0.62 -9.85
CA VAL A 20 -21.61 1.01 -10.56
C VAL A 20 -21.95 1.98 -11.70
N ASP A 21 -21.54 3.23 -11.57
CA ASP A 21 -21.63 4.25 -12.62
C ASP A 21 -20.42 4.10 -13.56
N ALA A 22 -20.67 3.68 -14.78
CA ALA A 22 -19.65 3.36 -15.80
C ALA A 22 -19.01 4.58 -16.47
N SER A 23 -19.20 5.79 -15.92
CA SER A 23 -18.72 7.05 -16.52
C SER A 23 -17.38 7.56 -15.98
N ASN A 24 -16.77 6.90 -14.98
CA ASN A 24 -15.55 7.37 -14.31
C ASN A 24 -14.31 6.52 -14.62
N TYR A 25 -13.84 6.55 -15.86
CA TYR A 25 -12.59 5.88 -16.29
C TYR A 25 -11.29 6.49 -15.69
N GLY A 26 -11.37 7.57 -14.88
CA GLY A 26 -10.21 8.28 -14.34
C GLY A 26 -10.18 8.49 -12.82
N GLN A 27 -11.15 7.93 -12.09
CA GLN A 27 -11.21 7.97 -10.63
C GLN A 27 -11.22 6.55 -10.10
N ARG A 28 -10.21 6.19 -9.30
CA ARG A 28 -10.18 4.92 -8.55
C ARG A 28 -11.39 4.90 -7.62
N GLY A 29 -12.42 4.14 -8.00
CA GLY A 29 -13.66 4.02 -7.22
C GLY A 29 -13.40 3.34 -5.87
N GLU A 30 -14.25 3.63 -4.88
CA GLU A 30 -14.17 3.03 -3.53
C GLU A 30 -14.13 1.50 -3.58
N ASP A 31 -14.83 0.89 -4.54
CA ASP A 31 -14.83 -0.56 -4.78
C ASP A 31 -13.43 -1.09 -5.11
N VAL A 32 -12.65 -0.38 -5.93
CA VAL A 32 -11.27 -0.78 -6.28
C VAL A 32 -10.36 -0.66 -5.06
N VAL A 33 -10.55 0.38 -4.23
CA VAL A 33 -9.81 0.53 -2.97
C VAL A 33 -10.08 -0.63 -2.02
N ALA A 34 -11.35 -1.01 -1.86
CA ALA A 34 -11.76 -2.12 -1.01
C ALA A 34 -11.24 -3.48 -1.51
N VAL A 35 -11.15 -3.67 -2.83
CA VAL A 35 -10.53 -4.85 -3.44
C VAL A 35 -9.04 -4.90 -3.11
N ASP A 36 -8.30 -3.79 -3.29
CA ASP A 36 -6.87 -3.73 -2.98
C ASP A 36 -6.57 -4.02 -1.50
N GLU A 37 -7.36 -3.48 -0.56
CA GLU A 37 -7.24 -3.79 0.87
C GLU A 37 -7.56 -5.25 1.17
N THR A 38 -8.43 -5.88 0.38
CA THR A 38 -8.71 -7.31 0.50
C THR A 38 -7.55 -8.14 -0.03
N ILE A 39 -6.95 -7.75 -1.16
CA ILE A 39 -5.73 -8.37 -1.68
C ILE A 39 -4.63 -8.32 -0.63
N GLU A 40 -4.34 -7.16 -0.04
CA GLU A 40 -3.29 -7.02 1.00
C GLU A 40 -3.48 -7.97 2.18
N ARG A 41 -4.72 -8.11 2.66
CA ARG A 41 -5.05 -9.03 3.75
C ARG A 41 -4.88 -10.50 3.35
N GLU A 42 -5.32 -10.85 2.14
CA GLU A 42 -5.17 -12.22 1.65
C GLU A 42 -3.71 -12.57 1.38
N VAL A 43 -2.89 -11.62 0.89
CA VAL A 43 -1.44 -11.79 0.78
C VAL A 43 -0.82 -12.11 2.12
N GLY A 44 -1.09 -11.31 3.16
CA GLY A 44 -0.58 -11.60 4.51
C GLY A 44 -0.95 -13.00 4.99
N ARG A 45 -2.23 -13.38 4.86
CA ARG A 45 -2.71 -14.71 5.24
C ARG A 45 -2.10 -15.83 4.40
N ALA A 46 -1.87 -15.61 3.12
CA ALA A 46 -1.28 -16.62 2.23
C ALA A 46 0.18 -16.88 2.59
N LEU A 47 0.95 -15.82 2.86
CA LEU A 47 2.33 -15.91 3.33
C LEU A 47 2.40 -16.66 4.67
N ASP A 48 1.53 -16.32 5.63
CA ASP A 48 1.46 -17.01 6.94
C ASP A 48 1.21 -18.51 6.80
N ARG A 49 0.35 -18.91 5.85
CA ARG A 49 -0.01 -20.32 5.62
C ARG A 49 1.05 -21.07 4.81
N ALA A 50 1.78 -20.38 3.93
CA ALA A 50 2.77 -20.99 3.06
C ALA A 50 4.01 -21.46 3.83
N ASP A 51 4.53 -20.63 4.74
CA ASP A 51 5.65 -20.98 5.61
C ASP A 51 5.62 -20.12 6.88
N GLY A 52 5.76 -20.73 8.06
CA GLY A 52 5.77 -20.00 9.33
C GLY A 52 6.89 -18.96 9.43
N ARG A 53 8.01 -19.15 8.71
CA ARG A 53 9.11 -18.18 8.62
C ARG A 53 8.69 -16.93 7.86
N LEU A 54 7.79 -17.03 6.88
CA LEU A 54 7.22 -15.88 6.16
C LEU A 54 6.26 -15.10 7.04
N GLY A 55 5.40 -15.80 7.80
CA GLY A 55 4.50 -15.14 8.75
C GLY A 55 5.22 -14.51 9.93
N ASP A 56 6.33 -15.12 10.35
CA ASP A 56 7.22 -14.47 11.30
C ASP A 56 7.92 -13.28 10.66
N ALA A 57 8.39 -13.35 9.41
CA ALA A 57 9.13 -12.28 8.74
C ALA A 57 8.36 -10.96 8.68
N ARG A 58 9.09 -9.84 8.47
CA ARG A 58 8.44 -8.53 8.37
C ARG A 58 8.20 -8.24 6.90
N ILE A 59 7.05 -8.67 6.40
CA ILE A 59 6.59 -8.41 5.03
C ILE A 59 5.38 -7.48 5.12
N ARG A 60 5.39 -6.37 4.39
CA ARG A 60 4.26 -5.46 4.26
C ARG A 60 3.80 -5.45 2.81
N PRO A 61 2.68 -6.11 2.50
CA PRO A 61 2.08 -6.01 1.19
C PRO A 61 1.36 -4.67 1.03
N HIS A 62 1.48 -4.08 -0.14
CA HIS A 62 0.72 -2.91 -0.57
C HIS A 62 0.16 -3.19 -1.96
N SER A 63 -1.15 -3.10 -2.14
CA SER A 63 -1.84 -3.27 -3.41
C SER A 63 -2.33 -1.93 -3.94
N PHE A 64 -2.20 -1.76 -5.25
CA PHE A 64 -2.79 -0.66 -5.99
C PHE A 64 -3.22 -1.15 -7.38
N ASN A 65 -4.53 -1.15 -7.66
CA ASN A 65 -5.10 -1.63 -8.91
C ASN A 65 -4.69 -3.08 -9.26
N GLY A 66 -4.60 -3.95 -8.23
CA GLY A 66 -4.15 -5.34 -8.39
C GLY A 66 -2.64 -5.52 -8.60
N VAL A 67 -1.85 -4.45 -8.67
CA VAL A 67 -0.38 -4.53 -8.59
C VAL A 67 0.02 -4.58 -7.13
N VAL A 68 0.75 -5.62 -6.72
CA VAL A 68 1.18 -5.82 -5.34
C VAL A 68 2.67 -5.51 -5.19
N LEU A 69 3.00 -4.62 -4.28
CA LEU A 69 4.34 -4.34 -3.82
C LEU A 69 4.59 -5.06 -2.48
N LEU A 70 5.63 -5.89 -2.44
CA LEU A 70 6.12 -6.51 -1.21
C LEU A 70 7.35 -5.75 -0.71
N VAL A 71 7.28 -5.15 0.48
CA VAL A 71 8.42 -4.46 1.12
C VAL A 71 8.69 -4.98 2.52
N GLY A 72 9.96 -5.02 2.90
CA GLY A 72 10.38 -5.46 4.23
C GLY A 72 11.60 -6.36 4.21
N GLN A 73 11.66 -7.29 5.17
CA GLN A 73 12.83 -8.14 5.41
C GLN A 73 12.45 -9.62 5.55
N VAL A 74 13.21 -10.45 4.87
CA VAL A 74 13.14 -11.92 4.96
C VAL A 74 14.51 -12.50 5.32
N PRO A 75 14.58 -13.68 5.97
CA PRO A 75 15.85 -14.22 6.43
C PRO A 75 16.65 -14.97 5.36
N SER A 76 16.07 -15.27 4.19
CA SER A 76 16.77 -15.94 3.08
C SER A 76 16.19 -15.55 1.72
N GLU A 77 16.99 -15.78 0.67
CA GLU A 77 16.57 -15.59 -0.72
C GLU A 77 15.45 -16.54 -1.14
N GLU A 78 15.51 -17.79 -0.68
CA GLU A 78 14.44 -18.79 -0.85
C GLU A 78 13.08 -18.25 -0.39
N LEU A 79 13.03 -17.60 0.78
CA LEU A 79 11.80 -17.02 1.32
C LEU A 79 11.39 -15.75 0.55
N ARG A 80 12.36 -15.00 0.01
CA ARG A 80 12.11 -13.85 -0.88
C ARG A 80 11.34 -14.30 -2.12
N GLU A 81 11.83 -15.36 -2.79
CA GLU A 81 11.22 -15.94 -3.98
C GLU A 81 9.88 -16.63 -3.66
N MET A 82 9.80 -17.35 -2.54
CA MET A 82 8.55 -17.99 -2.10
C MET A 82 7.45 -16.96 -1.86
N ALA A 83 7.76 -15.83 -1.21
CA ALA A 83 6.79 -14.78 -0.96
C ALA A 83 6.23 -14.18 -2.27
N GLU A 84 7.07 -14.03 -3.28
CA GLU A 84 6.69 -13.56 -4.62
C GLU A 84 5.74 -14.54 -5.29
N ASN A 85 6.12 -15.82 -5.36
CA ASN A 85 5.31 -16.87 -6.00
C ASN A 85 3.94 -17.03 -5.32
N VAL A 86 3.92 -17.10 -3.98
CA VAL A 86 2.68 -17.21 -3.21
C VAL A 86 1.76 -16.01 -3.45
N THR A 87 2.34 -14.82 -3.58
CA THR A 87 1.58 -13.59 -3.85
C THR A 87 1.03 -13.57 -5.28
N ALA A 88 1.85 -13.97 -6.26
CA ALA A 88 1.47 -13.98 -7.68
C ALA A 88 0.32 -14.96 -7.98
N ASP A 89 0.21 -16.05 -7.23
CA ASP A 89 -0.86 -17.05 -7.41
C ASP A 89 -2.23 -16.61 -6.85
N LEU A 90 -2.30 -15.47 -6.15
CA LEU A 90 -3.54 -15.00 -5.54
C LEU A 90 -4.48 -14.36 -6.56
N ARG A 91 -5.77 -14.61 -6.38
CA ARG A 91 -6.81 -14.03 -7.22
C ARG A 91 -6.83 -12.51 -7.08
N GLY A 92 -6.82 -11.82 -8.22
CA GLY A 92 -6.88 -10.35 -8.29
C GLY A 92 -5.50 -9.68 -8.25
N VAL A 93 -4.42 -10.46 -8.07
CA VAL A 93 -3.06 -10.00 -8.28
C VAL A 93 -2.76 -10.05 -9.77
N ASN A 94 -2.40 -8.89 -10.33
CA ASN A 94 -2.04 -8.72 -11.74
C ASN A 94 -0.52 -8.76 -11.94
N ASP A 95 0.21 -8.17 -11.00
CA ASP A 95 1.68 -8.11 -11.01
C ASP A 95 2.23 -8.03 -9.58
N VAL A 96 3.47 -8.46 -9.39
CA VAL A 96 4.15 -8.45 -8.09
C VAL A 96 5.51 -7.78 -8.20
N HIS A 97 5.66 -6.66 -7.51
CA HIS A 97 6.95 -6.01 -7.28
C HIS A 97 7.54 -6.48 -5.96
N ASN A 98 8.52 -7.38 -6.03
CA ASN A 98 9.19 -7.92 -4.86
C ASN A 98 10.44 -7.10 -4.48
N GLU A 99 10.28 -6.20 -3.52
CA GLU A 99 11.36 -5.36 -2.97
C GLU A 99 11.72 -5.79 -1.53
N LEU A 100 11.50 -7.06 -1.20
CA LEU A 100 11.95 -7.67 0.04
C LEU A 100 13.48 -7.72 0.08
N THR A 101 14.07 -7.35 1.20
CA THR A 101 15.52 -7.45 1.41
C THR A 101 15.85 -8.68 2.25
N VAL A 102 16.88 -9.43 1.85
CA VAL A 102 17.42 -10.51 2.68
C VAL A 102 18.28 -9.91 3.79
N SER A 103 17.68 -9.71 4.96
CA SER A 103 18.36 -9.11 6.12
C SER A 103 17.60 -9.37 7.42
N ALA A 104 18.25 -9.05 8.55
CA ALA A 104 17.57 -9.01 9.84
C ALA A 104 16.56 -7.85 9.87
N ARG A 105 15.54 -7.98 10.73
CA ARG A 105 14.51 -6.94 10.91
C ARG A 105 15.13 -5.61 11.31
N LEU A 106 14.59 -4.52 10.77
CA LEU A 106 15.00 -3.18 11.15
C LEU A 106 14.65 -2.86 12.62
N PRO A 107 15.50 -2.09 13.32
CA PRO A 107 15.22 -1.63 14.66
C PRO A 107 14.00 -0.69 14.68
N SER A 108 13.31 -0.62 15.82
CA SER A 108 12.14 0.27 16.00
C SER A 108 12.43 1.75 15.69
N THR A 109 13.64 2.22 15.98
CA THR A 109 14.07 3.59 15.69
C THR A 109 14.04 3.91 14.19
N GLN A 110 14.58 3.03 13.36
CA GLN A 110 14.55 3.19 11.90
C GLN A 110 13.11 3.22 11.38
N ARG A 111 12.23 2.39 11.94
CA ARG A 111 10.80 2.36 11.54
C ARG A 111 10.07 3.66 11.83
N LEU A 112 10.40 4.33 12.94
CA LEU A 112 9.85 5.65 13.27
C LEU A 112 10.35 6.71 12.29
N THR A 113 11.65 6.66 11.95
CA THR A 113 12.23 7.53 10.91
C THR A 113 11.55 7.33 9.56
N ASP A 114 11.32 6.09 9.13
CA ASP A 114 10.66 5.79 7.85
C ASP A 114 9.19 6.26 7.85
N THR A 115 8.49 6.15 8.98
CA THR A 115 7.11 6.66 9.11
C THR A 115 7.08 8.18 8.95
N TRP A 116 8.00 8.88 9.63
CA TRP A 116 8.11 10.33 9.51
C TRP A 116 8.51 10.75 8.08
N LEU A 117 9.45 10.02 7.47
CA LEU A 117 9.87 10.24 6.09
C LEU A 117 8.70 10.06 5.11
N THR A 118 7.87 9.02 5.29
CA THR A 118 6.66 8.81 4.49
C THR A 118 5.72 10.00 4.59
N SER A 119 5.45 10.49 5.81
CA SER A 119 4.59 11.66 6.02
C SER A 119 5.14 12.92 5.35
N ASN A 120 6.45 13.14 5.41
CA ASN A 120 7.08 14.29 4.75
C ASN A 120 7.00 14.19 3.24
N VAL A 121 7.23 13.00 2.66
CA VAL A 121 7.07 12.78 1.22
C VAL A 121 5.63 13.05 0.79
N MET A 122 4.65 12.51 1.52
CA MET A 122 3.24 12.77 1.25
C MET A 122 2.88 14.26 1.34
N ALA A 123 3.37 14.96 2.37
CA ALA A 123 3.15 16.39 2.51
C ALA A 123 3.79 17.19 1.35
N GLN A 124 5.02 16.84 0.95
CA GLN A 124 5.71 17.51 -0.15
C GLN A 124 5.00 17.26 -1.49
N LEU A 125 4.47 16.07 -1.72
CA LEU A 125 3.67 15.76 -2.91
C LEU A 125 2.34 16.54 -2.90
N ALA A 126 1.66 16.63 -1.74
CA ALA A 126 0.39 17.32 -1.60
C ALA A 126 0.48 18.85 -1.77
N THR A 127 1.66 19.45 -1.54
CA THR A 127 1.88 20.88 -1.76
C THR A 127 2.16 21.24 -3.23
N ASN A 128 2.27 20.25 -4.11
CA ASN A 128 2.48 20.46 -5.54
C ASN A 128 1.15 20.38 -6.29
N ASP A 129 0.62 21.54 -6.71
CA ASP A 129 -0.68 21.64 -7.41
C ASP A 129 -0.76 20.84 -8.75
N ARG A 130 0.37 20.33 -9.26
CA ARG A 130 0.45 19.52 -10.48
C ARG A 130 0.50 18.01 -10.21
N ILE A 131 0.32 17.60 -8.95
CA ILE A 131 0.32 16.21 -8.50
C ILE A 131 -0.95 15.99 -7.69
N ASP A 132 -1.78 15.04 -8.12
CA ASP A 132 -2.89 14.56 -7.30
C ASP A 132 -2.39 13.44 -6.37
N SER A 133 -1.95 13.82 -5.17
CA SER A 133 -1.42 12.86 -4.20
C SER A 133 -2.46 11.87 -3.69
N SER A 134 -3.77 12.15 -3.85
CA SER A 134 -4.83 11.21 -3.44
C SER A 134 -4.87 9.96 -4.32
N LYS A 135 -4.30 10.04 -5.52
CA LYS A 135 -4.18 8.92 -6.47
C LYS A 135 -2.89 8.12 -6.30
N LEU A 136 -2.08 8.45 -5.31
CA LEU A 136 -0.80 7.81 -5.05
C LEU A 136 -0.85 7.03 -3.73
N LYS A 137 -0.14 5.91 -3.70
CA LYS A 137 0.16 5.19 -2.46
C LYS A 137 1.66 5.23 -2.24
N VAL A 138 2.09 5.87 -1.16
CA VAL A 138 3.50 6.00 -0.79
C VAL A 138 3.77 5.20 0.47
N THR A 139 4.86 4.44 0.46
CA THR A 139 5.37 3.74 1.63
C THR A 139 6.89 3.89 1.68
N THR A 140 7.47 3.80 2.87
CA THR A 140 8.92 3.88 3.05
C THR A 140 9.41 2.71 3.90
N GLU A 141 10.54 2.16 3.48
CA GLU A 141 11.23 1.08 4.19
C GLU A 141 12.75 1.29 4.07
N ASN A 142 13.45 1.37 5.20
CA ASN A 142 14.89 1.60 5.26
C ASN A 142 15.35 2.81 4.43
N ALA A 143 14.70 3.97 4.61
CA ALA A 143 14.95 5.19 3.85
C ALA A 143 14.75 5.09 2.31
N SER A 144 14.21 3.97 1.82
CA SER A 144 13.79 3.79 0.44
C SER A 144 12.29 4.07 0.33
N VAL A 145 11.92 4.97 -0.56
CA VAL A 145 10.54 5.39 -0.80
C VAL A 145 9.99 4.63 -1.99
N TYR A 146 8.85 3.98 -1.82
CA TYR A 146 8.14 3.27 -2.86
C TYR A 146 6.85 4.03 -3.15
N ILE A 147 6.62 4.34 -4.42
CA ILE A 147 5.48 5.13 -4.85
C ILE A 147 4.70 4.32 -5.88
N MET A 148 3.43 4.07 -5.58
CA MET A 148 2.48 3.40 -6.46
C MET A 148 1.43 4.39 -6.96
N GLY A 149 0.93 4.17 -8.17
CA GLY A 149 -0.15 4.97 -8.75
C GLY A 149 -0.33 4.76 -10.25
N MET A 150 -1.51 5.11 -10.76
CA MET A 150 -1.77 5.22 -12.19
C MET A 150 -1.48 6.65 -12.64
N VAL A 151 -0.43 6.84 -13.44
CA VAL A 151 0.10 8.16 -13.80
C VAL A 151 0.64 8.16 -15.22
N SER A 152 0.59 9.30 -15.91
CA SER A 152 1.37 9.49 -17.14
C SER A 152 2.88 9.51 -16.86
N ARG A 153 3.70 9.26 -17.88
CA ARG A 153 5.17 9.37 -17.74
C ARG A 153 5.62 10.74 -17.24
N GLY A 154 4.97 11.79 -17.73
CA GLY A 154 5.26 13.16 -17.30
C GLY A 154 4.85 13.44 -15.84
N GLU A 155 3.77 12.84 -15.34
CA GLU A 155 3.39 12.91 -13.92
C GLU A 155 4.38 12.14 -13.04
N ALA A 156 4.77 10.93 -13.44
CA ALA A 156 5.74 10.13 -12.73
C ALA A 156 7.07 10.89 -12.50
N ASP A 157 7.56 11.59 -13.51
CA ASP A 157 8.79 12.39 -13.37
C ASP A 157 8.61 13.55 -12.38
N ARG A 158 7.46 14.23 -12.38
CA ARG A 158 7.17 15.29 -11.40
C ARG A 158 7.08 14.73 -9.98
N ILE A 159 6.43 13.59 -9.80
CA ILE A 159 6.29 12.92 -8.51
C ILE A 159 7.66 12.52 -7.97
N VAL A 160 8.48 11.87 -8.80
CA VAL A 160 9.81 11.42 -8.41
C VAL A 160 10.72 12.59 -8.07
N ASN A 161 10.72 13.65 -8.89
CA ASN A 161 11.51 14.85 -8.63
C ASN A 161 11.08 15.56 -7.34
N THR A 162 9.77 15.57 -7.04
CA THR A 162 9.25 16.16 -5.81
C THR A 162 9.66 15.33 -4.59
N ALA A 163 9.51 14.01 -4.66
CA ALA A 163 9.90 13.10 -3.59
C ALA A 163 11.42 13.09 -3.34
N SER A 164 12.25 13.20 -4.39
CA SER A 164 13.72 13.18 -4.26
C SER A 164 14.28 14.41 -3.54
N ASN A 165 13.52 15.51 -3.48
CA ASN A 165 13.94 16.71 -2.75
C ASN A 165 13.70 16.62 -1.24
N VAL A 166 13.02 15.57 -0.77
CA VAL A 166 12.75 15.38 0.65
C VAL A 166 14.01 14.85 1.35
N ALA A 167 14.43 15.57 2.39
CA ALA A 167 15.61 15.19 3.16
C ALA A 167 15.43 13.79 3.80
N GLY A 168 16.44 12.93 3.63
CA GLY A 168 16.45 11.57 4.16
C GLY A 168 16.02 10.49 3.17
N VAL A 169 15.49 10.86 1.99
CA VAL A 169 15.24 9.89 0.91
C VAL A 169 16.58 9.41 0.34
N GLN A 170 16.81 8.10 0.36
CA GLN A 170 18.04 7.49 -0.17
C GLN A 170 17.83 6.81 -1.53
N ARG A 171 16.65 6.24 -1.73
CA ARG A 171 16.26 5.54 -2.97
C ARG A 171 14.78 5.77 -3.22
N ILE A 172 14.41 5.88 -4.50
CA ILE A 172 13.01 5.89 -4.93
C ILE A 172 12.79 4.70 -5.85
N VAL A 173 11.79 3.89 -5.54
CA VAL A 173 11.30 2.80 -6.38
C VAL A 173 9.95 3.22 -6.95
N LYS A 174 9.87 3.23 -8.29
CA LYS A 174 8.67 3.62 -9.03
C LYS A 174 7.86 2.36 -9.29
N VAL A 175 6.63 2.31 -8.78
CA VAL A 175 5.68 1.21 -8.99
C VAL A 175 4.44 1.78 -9.68
N PHE A 176 4.67 2.39 -10.84
CA PHE A 176 3.65 3.13 -11.57
C PHE A 176 3.05 2.29 -12.70
N GLU A 177 1.74 2.41 -12.85
CA GLU A 177 1.02 2.00 -14.04
C GLU A 177 0.90 3.21 -14.97
N TYR A 178 1.46 3.10 -16.18
CA TYR A 178 1.48 4.20 -17.16
C TYR A 178 0.22 4.17 -18.03
N ILE A 179 -0.50 5.28 -18.08
CA ILE A 179 -1.80 5.42 -18.77
C ILE A 179 -1.72 6.17 -20.11
N ASP A 180 -0.51 6.45 -20.59
CA ASP A 180 -0.20 7.23 -21.80
C ASP A 180 0.63 6.48 -22.85
#